data_AF-A0A173V6J1-F1
#
_entry.id   AF-A0A173V6J1-F1
#
_cell.length_a   1.000
_cell.length_b   1.000
_cell.length_c   1.000
_cell.angle_alpha   90.00
_cell.angle_beta   90.00
_cell.angle_gamma   90.00
#
_symmetry.space_group_name_H-M   'P 1'
#
loop_
_entity.id
_entity.type
_entity.pdbx_description
1 polymer ?
#
loop_
_entity_poly.entity_id
_entity_poly.type
_entity_poly.pdbx_seq_one_letter_code
_entity_poly.pdbx_strand_id
1 'polypeptide(L)'
;MAELSADPKHLGARIGYICVLHTWGSRMNYHPHLHTIVLGGGLDAANKWKDKGKKFFFPVKVMSAVFKKYYLCELKQLWEEKKLEYHGTAAHLKNHYEFKVLLNSL
;
A
#
# COMPACT_ATOMS: atom_id res chain seq x y z
N MET A 1 4.94 -5.26 -2.73
CA MET A 1 5.01 -5.53 -4.19
C MET A 1 6.23 -6.38 -4.54
N ALA A 2 7.46 -5.86 -4.35
CA ALA A 2 8.70 -6.52 -4.77
C ALA A 2 8.91 -7.91 -4.14
N GLU A 3 8.68 -8.04 -2.83
CA GLU A 3 8.80 -9.30 -2.10
C GLU A 3 7.86 -10.39 -2.67
N LEU A 4 6.58 -10.07 -2.85
CA LEU A 4 5.59 -10.99 -3.41
C LEU A 4 5.88 -11.35 -4.88
N SER A 5 6.36 -10.42 -5.69
CA SER A 5 6.70 -10.73 -7.09
C SER A 5 7.95 -11.59 -7.23
N ALA A 6 8.91 -11.45 -6.30
CA ALA A 6 10.13 -12.23 -6.28
C ALA A 6 9.91 -13.67 -5.80
N ASP A 7 8.83 -13.96 -5.07
CA ASP A 7 8.45 -15.32 -4.69
C ASP A 7 8.11 -16.17 -5.94
N PRO A 8 8.82 -17.30 -6.18
CA PRO A 8 8.52 -18.22 -7.28
C PRO A 8 7.09 -18.77 -7.29
N LYS A 9 6.40 -18.84 -6.14
CA LYS A 9 4.97 -19.22 -6.05
C LYS A 9 4.06 -18.24 -6.79
N HIS A 10 4.49 -16.99 -6.90
CA HIS A 10 3.79 -15.96 -7.65
C HIS A 10 4.40 -15.80 -9.03
N LEU A 11 5.36 -14.89 -9.22
CA LEU A 11 6.02 -14.68 -10.51
C LEU A 11 7.46 -15.18 -10.50
N GLY A 12 8.20 -14.98 -9.41
CA GLY A 12 9.64 -15.27 -9.35
C GLY A 12 10.45 -14.32 -10.23
N ALA A 13 10.08 -13.04 -10.29
CA ALA A 13 10.76 -12.02 -11.07
C ALA A 13 10.66 -10.64 -10.43
N ARG A 14 11.63 -9.79 -10.71
CA ARG A 14 11.65 -8.38 -10.32
C ARG A 14 10.78 -7.56 -11.27
N ILE A 15 9.63 -7.11 -10.78
CA ILE A 15 8.68 -6.29 -11.53
C ILE A 15 9.04 -4.80 -11.51
N GLY A 16 8.56 -4.06 -12.50
CA GLY A 16 8.45 -2.60 -12.46
C GLY A 16 7.04 -2.15 -12.10
N TYR A 17 6.94 -1.01 -11.43
CA TYR A 17 5.65 -0.37 -11.13
C TYR A 17 5.82 1.14 -10.96
N ILE A 18 4.75 1.89 -11.21
CA ILE A 18 4.65 3.32 -10.97
C ILE A 18 3.54 3.55 -9.95
N CYS A 19 3.81 4.40 -8.95
CA CYS A 19 2.86 4.78 -7.92
C CYS A 19 2.52 6.27 -8.05
N VAL A 20 1.23 6.60 -8.03
CA VAL A 20 0.74 7.97 -8.08
C VAL A 20 -0.23 8.19 -6.93
N LEU A 21 0.04 9.20 -6.10
CA LEU A 21 -0.85 9.62 -5.00
C LEU A 21 -1.87 10.62 -5.53
N HIS A 22 -3.15 10.29 -5.38
CA HIS A 22 -4.25 11.20 -5.62
C HIS A 22 -4.88 11.57 -4.27
N THR A 23 -5.18 12.85 -4.05
CA THR A 23 -5.78 13.34 -2.79
C THR A 23 -7.28 13.65 -2.92
N TRP A 24 -7.82 13.65 -4.15
CA TRP A 24 -9.19 14.06 -4.45
C TRP A 24 -9.92 12.98 -5.23
N GLY A 25 -11.19 12.76 -4.88
CA GLY A 25 -12.12 11.94 -5.66
C GLY A 25 -12.74 12.72 -6.83
N SER A 26 -13.48 12.02 -7.70
CA SER A 26 -14.15 12.64 -8.87
C SER A 26 -15.18 13.72 -8.49
N ARG A 27 -15.68 13.70 -7.26
CA ARG A 27 -16.60 14.73 -6.71
C ARG A 27 -15.86 15.84 -5.96
N MET A 28 -14.54 15.97 -6.11
CA MET A 28 -13.70 16.94 -5.40
C MET A 28 -13.81 16.83 -3.87
N ASN A 29 -14.10 15.63 -3.37
CA ASN A 29 -14.02 15.32 -1.95
C ASN A 29 -12.64 14.80 -1.59
N TYR A 30 -12.17 15.10 -0.38
CA TYR A 30 -10.91 14.56 0.13
C TYR A 30 -10.98 13.03 0.15
N HIS A 31 -10.13 12.39 -0.64
CA HIS A 31 -10.11 10.95 -0.84
C HIS A 31 -8.69 10.50 -1.22
N PRO A 32 -7.74 10.50 -0.27
CA PRO A 32 -6.38 10.07 -0.53
C PRO A 32 -6.34 8.58 -0.92
N HIS A 33 -5.81 8.29 -2.11
CA HIS A 33 -5.62 6.93 -2.61
C HIS A 33 -4.39 6.85 -3.51
N LEU A 34 -3.77 5.66 -3.53
CA LEU A 34 -2.60 5.38 -4.36
C LEU A 34 -3.01 4.56 -5.59
N HIS A 35 -2.78 5.09 -6.78
CA HIS A 35 -2.81 4.29 -8.00
C HIS A 35 -1.45 3.64 -8.20
N THR A 36 -1.42 2.31 -8.30
CA THR A 36 -0.20 1.57 -8.61
C THR A 36 -0.38 0.85 -9.94
N ILE A 37 0.37 1.26 -10.95
CA ILE A 37 0.41 0.60 -12.25
C ILE A 37 1.56 -0.39 -12.23
N VAL A 38 1.24 -1.68 -12.42
CA VAL A 38 2.21 -2.77 -12.33
C VAL A 38 2.40 -3.38 -13.71
N LEU A 39 3.65 -3.62 -14.10
CA LEU A 39 3.94 -4.33 -15.35
C LEU A 39 3.40 -5.76 -15.30
N GLY A 40 2.93 -6.28 -16.44
CA GLY A 40 2.42 -7.65 -16.58
C GLY A 40 3.47 -8.75 -16.39
N GLY A 41 4.72 -8.37 -16.16
CA GLY A 41 5.85 -9.26 -15.93
C GLY A 41 7.03 -8.52 -15.31
N GLY A 42 8.17 -9.18 -15.28
CA GLY A 42 9.40 -8.64 -14.72
C GLY A 42 10.64 -9.38 -15.23
N LEU A 43 11.80 -9.02 -14.69
CA LEU A 43 13.07 -9.64 -15.01
C LEU A 43 13.41 -10.74 -14.00
N ASP A 44 13.74 -11.94 -14.49
CA ASP A 44 14.25 -13.02 -13.65
C ASP A 44 15.71 -12.76 -13.21
N ALA A 45 16.31 -13.72 -12.50
CA ALA A 45 17.68 -13.62 -12.02
C ALA A 45 18.73 -13.54 -13.16
N ALA A 46 18.39 -14.02 -14.36
CA ALA A 46 19.22 -13.94 -15.55
C ALA A 46 18.93 -12.67 -16.39
N ASN A 47 18.16 -11.73 -15.84
CA ASN A 47 17.66 -10.53 -16.53
C ASN A 47 16.85 -10.84 -17.80
N LYS A 48 16.18 -12.00 -17.85
CA LYS A 48 15.24 -12.34 -18.92
C LYS A 48 13.83 -11.97 -18.51
N TRP A 49 13.02 -11.55 -19.49
CA TRP A 49 11.62 -11.23 -19.26
C TRP A 49 10.83 -12.49 -18.88
N LYS A 50 10.01 -12.37 -17.84
CA LYS A 50 9.11 -13.41 -17.32
C LYS A 50 7.75 -12.80 -17.02
N ASP A 51 6.70 -13.43 -17.53
CA ASP A 51 5.30 -13.04 -17.29
C ASP A 51 4.40 -14.28 -17.11
N LYS A 52 3.09 -14.06 -16.97
CA LYS A 52 2.06 -15.12 -16.96
C LYS A 52 1.11 -15.05 -18.17
N GLY A 53 1.57 -14.45 -19.26
CA GLY A 53 0.75 -14.17 -20.44
C GLY A 53 -0.52 -13.40 -20.07
N LYS A 54 -1.69 -13.96 -20.43
CA LYS A 54 -3.00 -13.36 -20.14
C LYS A 54 -3.45 -13.51 -18.68
N LYS A 55 -2.76 -14.31 -17.86
CA LYS A 55 -3.15 -14.55 -16.46
C LYS A 55 -2.56 -13.47 -15.57
N PHE A 56 -3.41 -12.88 -14.73
CA PHE A 56 -2.95 -11.97 -13.69
C PHE A 56 -2.12 -12.72 -12.64
N PHE A 57 -0.88 -12.29 -12.40
CA PHE A 57 0.02 -12.96 -11.46
C PHE A 57 -0.03 -12.39 -10.04
N PHE A 58 -0.65 -11.22 -9.87
CA PHE A 58 -0.50 -10.44 -8.66
C PHE A 58 -1.55 -10.81 -7.60
N PRO A 59 -1.15 -11.27 -6.40
CA PRO A 59 -2.09 -11.75 -5.38
C PRO A 59 -2.71 -10.59 -4.60
N VAL A 60 -3.75 -9.94 -5.14
CA VAL A 60 -4.35 -8.72 -4.56
C VAL A 60 -4.71 -8.86 -3.09
N LYS A 61 -5.40 -9.95 -2.70
CA LYS A 61 -5.82 -10.17 -1.30
C LYS A 61 -4.63 -10.22 -0.33
N VAL A 62 -3.53 -10.86 -0.74
CA VAL A 62 -2.31 -10.95 0.06
C VAL A 62 -1.66 -9.57 0.15
N MET A 63 -1.56 -8.86 -0.98
CA MET A 63 -0.99 -7.51 -0.98
C MET A 63 -1.81 -6.53 -0.15
N SER A 64 -3.14 -6.59 -0.18
CA SER A 64 -4.00 -5.74 0.66
C SER A 64 -3.72 -5.95 2.15
N ALA A 65 -3.61 -7.22 2.58
CA ALA A 65 -3.29 -7.54 3.98
C ALA A 65 -1.88 -7.06 4.38
N VAL A 66 -0.89 -7.28 3.50
CA VAL A 66 0.50 -6.87 3.74
C VAL A 66 0.63 -5.34 3.76
N PHE A 67 -0.02 -4.63 2.83
CA PHE A 67 -0.04 -3.17 2.83
C PHE A 67 -0.67 -2.62 4.11
N LYS A 68 -1.85 -3.15 4.50
CA LYS A 68 -2.53 -2.74 5.73
C LYS A 68 -1.63 -2.96 6.96
N LYS A 69 -0.93 -4.10 7.04
CA LYS A 69 0.02 -4.38 8.13
C LYS A 69 1.11 -3.32 8.20
N TYR A 70 1.81 -3.04 7.10
CA TYR A 70 2.90 -2.05 7.09
C TYR A 70 2.38 -0.64 7.38
N TYR A 71 1.27 -0.24 6.77
CA TYR A 71 0.65 1.06 6.99
C TYR A 71 0.27 1.28 8.46
N LEU A 72 -0.41 0.30 9.08
CA LEU A 72 -0.81 0.41 10.49
C LEU A 72 0.38 0.37 11.44
N CYS A 73 1.44 -0.38 11.10
CA CYS A 73 2.67 -0.41 11.88
C CYS A 73 3.33 0.98 11.91
N GLU A 74 3.52 1.58 10.73
CA GLU A 74 4.13 2.89 10.61
C GLU A 74 3.25 3.98 11.24
N LEU A 75 1.93 3.92 11.04
CA LEU A 75 0.99 4.86 11.65
C LEU A 75 1.08 4.84 13.19
N LYS A 76 1.18 3.64 13.78
CA LYS A 76 1.35 3.48 15.24
C LYS A 76 2.67 4.04 15.71
N GLN A 77 3.76 3.76 15.00
CA GLN A 77 5.08 4.27 15.33
C GLN A 77 5.12 5.81 15.29
N LEU A 78 4.60 6.42 14.23
CA LEU A 78 4.53 7.88 14.10
C LEU A 78 3.66 8.51 15.20
N TRP A 79 2.61 7.83 15.63
CA TRP A 79 1.78 8.28 16.74
C TRP A 79 2.54 8.24 18.08
N GLU A 80 3.21 7.13 18.39
CA GLU A 80 4.02 6.94 19.60
C GLU A 80 5.17 7.95 19.68
N GLU A 81 5.80 8.22 18.53
CA GLU A 81 6.89 9.20 18.39
C GLU A 81 6.39 10.66 18.34
N LYS A 82 5.07 10.89 18.42
CA LYS A 82 4.43 12.22 18.34
C LYS A 82 4.77 13.00 17.07
N LYS A 83 4.95 12.30 15.96
CA LYS A 83 5.27 12.87 14.63
C LYS A 83 4.03 13.13 13.76
N LEU A 84 2.84 12.73 14.22
CA LEU A 84 1.60 12.95 13.49
C LEU A 84 1.10 14.39 13.67
N GLU A 85 0.71 14.99 12.55
CA GLU A 85 -0.06 16.23 12.52
C GLU A 85 -1.53 15.94 12.20
N TYR A 86 -2.42 16.71 12.80
CA TYR A 86 -3.87 16.50 12.71
C TYR A 86 -4.54 17.76 12.19
N HIS A 87 -5.08 17.67 10.97
CA HIS A 87 -5.62 18.82 10.24
C HIS A 87 -7.10 18.63 9.93
N GLY A 88 -7.85 19.74 9.81
CA GLY A 88 -9.25 19.73 9.39
C GLY A 88 -10.13 18.80 10.22
N THR A 89 -10.86 17.90 9.56
CA THR A 89 -11.75 16.94 10.23
C THR A 89 -11.03 15.93 11.10
N ALA A 90 -9.70 15.75 10.95
CA ALA A 90 -8.91 14.85 11.77
C ALA A 90 -8.42 15.49 13.09
N ALA A 91 -8.71 16.77 13.36
CA ALA A 91 -8.21 17.47 14.56
C ALA A 91 -8.57 16.78 15.88
N HIS A 92 -9.76 16.16 15.95
CA HIS A 92 -10.24 15.42 17.12
C HIS A 92 -9.32 14.23 17.48
N LEU A 93 -8.71 13.59 16.47
CA LEU A 93 -7.79 12.47 16.62
C LEU A 93 -6.47 12.82 17.34
N LYS A 94 -6.21 14.09 17.64
CA LYS A 94 -5.16 14.48 18.59
C LYS A 94 -5.43 13.91 20.00
N ASN A 95 -6.69 13.63 20.33
CA ASN A 95 -7.07 12.95 21.56
C ASN A 95 -6.59 11.50 21.52
N HIS A 96 -5.83 11.11 22.55
CA HIS A 96 -5.25 9.77 22.68
C HIS A 96 -6.31 8.65 22.63
N TYR A 97 -7.47 8.83 23.28
CA TYR A 97 -8.52 7.82 23.31
C TYR A 97 -9.20 7.68 21.94
N GLU A 98 -9.50 8.79 21.26
CA GLU A 98 -10.12 8.76 19.94
C GLU A 98 -9.20 8.15 18.89
N PHE A 99 -7.90 8.45 18.93
CA PHE A 99 -6.93 7.80 18.05
C PHE A 99 -6.85 6.29 18.30
N LYS A 100 -6.87 5.87 19.56
CA LYS A 100 -6.84 4.45 19.93
C LYS A 100 -8.11 3.72 19.45
N VAL A 101 -9.27 4.36 19.53
CA VAL A 101 -10.52 3.82 18.98
C VAL A 101 -10.42 3.67 17.47
N LEU A 102 -9.91 4.68 16.76
CA LEU A 102 -9.66 4.60 15.31
C LEU A 102 -8.74 3.42 14.98
N LEU A 103 -7.58 3.31 15.64
CA LEU A 103 -6.64 2.21 15.39
C LEU A 103 -7.25 0.83 15.62
N ASN A 104 -8.13 0.67 16.60
CA ASN A 104 -8.81 -0.59 16.89
C ASN A 104 -9.91 -0.93 15.87
N SER A 105 -10.44 0.09 15.16
CA SER A 105 -11.47 -0.09 14.14
C SER A 105 -10.91 -0.43 12.75
N LEU A 106 -9.62 -0.17 12.52
CA LEU A 106 -8.94 -0.35 11.25
C LEU A 106 -8.46 -1.79 11.06
#